data_AF-A0A1S6IPZ1-F1
#
_entry.id   AF-A0A1S6IPZ1-F1
#
_cell.length_a   1.000
_cell.length_b   1.000
_cell.length_c   1.000
_cell.angle_alpha   90.00
_cell.angle_beta   90.00
_cell.angle_gamma   90.00
#
_symmetry.space_group_name_H-M   'P 1'
#
loop_
_entity.id
_entity.type
_entity.pdbx_description
1 polymer ?
#
loop_
_entity_poly.entity_id
_entity_poly.type
_entity_poly.pdbx_seq_one_letter_code
_entity_poly.pdbx_strand_id
1 'polypeptide(L)'
;MNKKEQQIMDAISVAYSDPEVKKDKTIREDLIKAAKKLTNGGDYRVISVHLNVAIERYTRRNNLKTPQSLIVLYELVRKEQMKYSGTIAATLVWWGR
;
A
#
# COMPACT_ATOMS: atom_id res chain seq x y z
N MET A 1 -9.07 -13.41 6.95
CA MET A 1 -8.66 -12.00 7.06
C MET A 1 -9.33 -11.36 8.26
N ASN A 2 -8.61 -10.55 9.03
CA ASN A 2 -9.13 -9.75 10.13
C ASN A 2 -9.72 -8.41 9.62
N LYS A 3 -10.36 -7.65 10.51
CA LYS A 3 -10.99 -6.35 10.17
C LYS A 3 -10.01 -5.35 9.54
N LYS A 4 -8.73 -5.37 9.94
CA LYS A 4 -7.70 -4.46 9.41
C LYS A 4 -7.25 -4.85 8.02
N GLU A 5 -7.03 -6.14 7.79
CA GLU A 5 -6.73 -6.70 6.47
C GLU A 5 -7.86 -6.40 5.49
N GLN A 6 -9.12 -6.51 5.91
CA GLN A 6 -10.26 -6.14 5.07
C GLN A 6 -10.25 -4.65 4.71
N GLN A 7 -10.05 -3.76 5.69
CA GLN A 7 -9.96 -2.32 5.43
C GLN A 7 -8.85 -1.95 4.44
N ILE A 8 -7.69 -2.59 4.54
CA ILE A 8 -6.58 -2.40 3.60
C ILE A 8 -6.96 -2.94 2.22
N MET A 9 -7.56 -4.13 2.13
CA MET A 9 -7.97 -4.74 0.86
C MET A 9 -9.01 -3.90 0.12
N ASP A 10 -10.00 -3.36 0.84
CA ASP A 10 -11.04 -2.52 0.27
C ASP A 10 -10.42 -1.23 -0.28
N ALA A 11 -9.53 -0.60 0.49
CA ALA A 11 -8.82 0.61 0.06
C ALA A 11 -7.91 0.34 -1.16
N ILE A 12 -7.23 -0.81 -1.22
CA ILE A 12 -6.45 -1.24 -2.40
C ILE A 12 -7.38 -1.40 -3.61
N SER A 13 -8.55 -2.01 -3.44
CA SER A 13 -9.49 -2.26 -4.53
C SER A 13 -10.05 -0.96 -5.11
N VAL A 14 -10.35 0.02 -4.25
CA VAL A 14 -10.76 1.37 -4.65
C VAL A 14 -9.62 2.09 -5.39
N ALA A 15 -8.41 2.10 -4.83
CA ALA A 15 -7.24 2.71 -5.47
C ALA A 15 -6.91 2.07 -6.83
N TYR A 16 -6.99 0.75 -6.93
CA TYR A 16 -6.74 0.02 -8.18
C TYR A 16 -7.76 0.34 -9.27
N SER A 17 -8.99 0.69 -8.88
CA SER A 17 -10.08 1.02 -9.81
C SER A 17 -10.02 2.47 -10.32
N ASP A 18 -9.21 3.32 -9.70
CA ASP A 18 -9.08 4.74 -10.02
C ASP A 18 -8.50 4.97 -11.43
N PRO A 19 -9.10 5.84 -12.26
CA PRO A 19 -8.63 6.10 -13.63
C PRO A 19 -7.19 6.60 -13.73
N GLU A 20 -6.71 7.39 -12.78
CA GLU A 20 -5.33 7.91 -12.80
C GLU A 20 -4.35 6.80 -12.42
N VAL A 21 -4.71 5.98 -11.43
CA VAL A 21 -3.92 4.80 -11.05
C VAL A 21 -3.89 3.78 -12.18
N LYS A 22 -4.98 3.62 -12.94
CA LYS A 22 -5.05 2.70 -14.08
C LYS A 22 -4.02 3.00 -15.17
N LYS A 23 -3.59 4.27 -15.29
CA LYS A 23 -2.59 4.74 -16.27
C LYS A 23 -1.16 4.39 -15.88
N ASP A 24 -0.86 4.24 -14.60
CA ASP A 24 0.48 3.91 -14.12
C ASP A 24 0.60 2.40 -13.83
N LYS A 25 1.35 1.71 -14.68
CA LYS A 25 1.60 0.26 -14.56
C LYS A 25 2.34 -0.10 -13.27
N THR A 26 3.26 0.75 -12.79
CA THR A 26 4.09 0.46 -11.62
C THR A 26 3.22 0.37 -10.37
N ILE A 27 2.44 1.42 -10.10
CA ILE A 27 1.61 1.45 -8.89
C ILE A 27 0.53 0.38 -8.93
N ARG A 28 -0.02 0.06 -10.12
CA ARG A 28 -0.97 -1.05 -10.27
C ARG A 28 -0.36 -2.39 -9.91
N GLU A 29 0.86 -2.66 -10.36
CA GLU A 29 1.56 -3.89 -10.00
C GLU A 29 1.83 -3.97 -8.50
N ASP A 30 2.22 -2.86 -7.88
CA ASP A 30 2.44 -2.79 -6.44
C ASP A 30 1.14 -3.05 -5.65
N LEU A 31 0.01 -2.46 -6.09
CA LEU A 31 -1.31 -2.69 -5.50
C LEU A 31 -1.77 -4.16 -5.64
N ILE A 32 -1.61 -4.77 -6.83
CA ILE A 32 -1.96 -6.18 -7.04
C ILE A 32 -1.07 -7.10 -6.20
N LYS A 33 0.23 -6.83 -6.13
CA LYS A 33 1.17 -7.63 -5.31
C LYS A 33 0.80 -7.53 -3.83
N ALA A 34 0.47 -6.34 -3.36
CA ALA A 34 0.00 -6.11 -2.00
C ALA A 34 -1.30 -6.89 -1.72
N ALA A 35 -2.30 -6.80 -2.61
CA ALA A 35 -3.55 -7.55 -2.49
C ALA A 35 -3.29 -9.06 -2.42
N LYS A 36 -2.49 -9.61 -3.34
CA LYS A 36 -2.14 -11.04 -3.34
C LYS A 36 -1.45 -11.48 -2.05
N LYS A 37 -0.45 -10.71 -1.58
CA LYS A 37 0.23 -11.01 -0.31
C LYS A 37 -0.73 -10.96 0.88
N LEU A 38 -1.67 -10.01 0.88
CA LEU A 38 -2.67 -9.87 1.93
C LEU A 38 -3.66 -11.06 1.95
N THR A 39 -4.12 -11.52 0.78
CA THR A 39 -4.98 -12.71 0.65
C THR A 39 -4.25 -13.99 1.07
N ASN A 40 -2.95 -14.07 0.82
CA ASN A 40 -2.12 -15.24 1.17
C ASN A 40 -1.68 -15.26 2.64
N GLY A 41 -2.24 -14.40 3.50
CA GLY A 41 -1.90 -14.34 4.93
C GLY A 41 -0.60 -13.61 5.26
N GLY A 42 -0.08 -12.80 4.33
CA GLY A 42 1.06 -11.94 4.58
C GLY A 42 0.74 -10.87 5.63
N ASP A 43 1.76 -10.49 6.41
CA ASP A 43 1.60 -9.49 7.48
C ASP A 43 1.17 -8.14 6.90
N TYR A 44 -0.05 -7.71 7.25
CA TYR A 44 -0.63 -6.45 6.81
C TYR A 44 0.21 -5.23 7.20
N ARG A 45 1.03 -5.34 8.26
CA ARG A 45 1.92 -4.26 8.73
C ARG A 45 3.09 -4.07 7.76
N VAL A 46 3.70 -5.18 7.33
CA VAL A 46 4.75 -5.18 6.31
C VAL A 46 4.17 -4.66 4.99
N ILE A 47 3.03 -5.18 4.57
CA ILE A 47 2.34 -4.74 3.35
C ILE A 47 2.02 -3.23 3.41
N SER A 48 1.62 -2.72 4.58
CA SER A 48 1.36 -1.29 4.80
C SER A 48 2.61 -0.43 4.60
N VAL A 49 3.78 -0.88 5.07
CA VAL A 49 5.07 -0.18 4.82
C VAL A 49 5.35 -0.12 3.32
N HIS A 50 5.16 -1.22 2.60
CA HIS A 50 5.41 -1.26 1.15
C HIS A 50 4.46 -0.38 0.36
N LEU A 51 3.17 -0.41 0.70
CA LEU A 51 2.18 0.46 0.09
C LEU A 51 2.51 1.94 0.36
N ASN A 52 2.93 2.29 1.58
CA ASN A 52 3.34 3.65 1.89
C ASN A 52 4.47 4.13 0.96
N VAL A 53 5.54 3.33 0.82
CA VAL A 53 6.68 3.65 -0.06
C VAL A 53 6.26 3.69 -1.54
N ALA A 54 5.40 2.77 -1.98
CA ALA A 54 4.92 2.72 -3.37
C ALA A 54 4.10 3.98 -3.72
N ILE A 55 3.23 4.40 -2.81
CA ILE A 55 2.41 5.61 -2.99
C ILE A 55 3.29 6.85 -2.98
N GLU A 56 4.22 7.00 -2.03
CA GLU A 56 5.16 8.13 -2.02
C GLU A 56 5.97 8.21 -3.32
N ARG A 57 6.41 7.06 -3.86
CA ARG A 57 7.12 6.99 -5.14
C ARG A 57 6.22 7.39 -6.31
N TYR A 58 4.96 6.98 -6.32
CA TYR A 58 3.99 7.42 -7.32
C TYR A 58 3.77 8.94 -7.24
N THR A 59 3.49 9.47 -6.05
CA THR A 59 3.28 10.91 -5.81
C THR A 59 4.45 11.74 -6.30
N ARG A 60 5.69 11.33 -6.01
CA ARG A 60 6.90 12.03 -6.48
C ARG A 60 7.03 12.01 -8.01
N ARG A 61 6.71 10.88 -8.65
CA ARG A 61 6.77 10.75 -10.13
C ARG A 61 5.66 11.54 -10.83
N ASN A 62 4.50 11.69 -10.20
CA ASN A 62 3.34 12.35 -10.78
C ASN A 62 3.25 13.85 -10.40
N ASN A 63 4.38 14.54 -10.22
CA ASN A 63 4.43 15.97 -9.86
C ASN A 63 3.60 16.33 -8.62
N LEU A 64 3.63 15.46 -7.61
CA LEU A 64 2.86 15.58 -6.36
C LEU A 64 1.33 15.51 -6.54
N LYS A 65 0.83 15.20 -7.74
CA LYS A 65 -0.60 14.97 -7.98
C LYS A 65 -0.95 13.53 -7.61
N THR A 66 -1.64 13.37 -6.49
CA THR A 66 -2.06 12.07 -6.00
C THR A 66 -3.59 11.98 -6.03
N PRO A 67 -4.18 10.99 -6.71
CA PRO A 67 -5.62 10.74 -6.68
C PRO A 67 -6.12 10.52 -5.26
N GLN A 68 -7.35 10.95 -4.99
CA GLN A 68 -7.95 10.84 -3.66
C GLN A 68 -7.97 9.40 -3.14
N SER A 69 -8.17 8.42 -4.03
CA SER A 69 -8.15 6.99 -3.69
C SER A 69 -6.80 6.53 -3.12
N LEU A 70 -5.68 6.99 -3.69
CA LEU A 70 -4.34 6.72 -3.18
C LEU A 70 -4.04 7.49 -1.89
N ILE A 71 -4.59 8.69 -1.74
CA ILE A 71 -4.47 9.46 -0.49
C ILE A 71 -5.15 8.72 0.67
N VAL A 72 -6.36 8.22 0.47
CA VAL A 72 -7.09 7.43 1.49
C VAL A 72 -6.31 6.17 1.85
N LEU A 73 -5.79 5.45 0.85
CA LEU A 73 -4.95 4.28 1.10
C LEU A 73 -3.69 4.65 1.89
N TYR A 74 -3.01 5.73 1.51
CA TYR A 74 -1.80 6.24 2.18
C TYR A 74 -2.07 6.56 3.66
N GLU A 75 -3.13 7.29 3.96
CA GLU A 75 -3.47 7.64 5.34
C GLU A 75 -3.77 6.39 6.20
N LEU A 76 -4.40 5.39 5.60
CA LEU A 76 -4.74 4.15 6.27
C LEU A 76 -3.48 3.33 6.59
N VAL A 77 -2.60 3.15 5.62
CA VAL A 77 -1.36 2.37 5.81
C VAL A 77 -0.33 3.10 6.67
N ARG A 78 -0.27 4.43 6.61
CA ARG A 78 0.63 5.25 7.44
C ARG A 78 0.26 5.17 8.93
N LYS A 79 -1.04 5.16 9.25
CA LYS A 79 -1.51 4.98 10.64
C LYS A 79 -1.08 3.62 11.20
N GLU A 80 -1.13 2.56 10.39
CA GLU A 80 -0.70 1.23 10.80
C GLU A 80 0.83 1.12 10.88
N GLN A 81 1.56 1.76 9.96
CA GLN A 81 3.03 1.86 10.02
C GLN A 81 3.51 2.57 11.29
N MET A 82 2.90 3.71 11.65
CA MET A 82 3.31 4.45 12.86
C MET A 82 3.12 3.62 14.13
N LYS A 83 2.04 2.83 14.22
CA LYS A 83 1.83 1.88 15.32
C LYS A 83 2.86 0.74 15.34
N TYR A 84 3.39 0.38 14.18
CA TYR A 84 4.41 -0.66 14.03
C TYR A 84 5.85 -0.12 14.14
N SER A 85 6.04 1.20 14.15
CA SER A 85 7.33 1.88 13.99
C SER A 85 8.38 1.69 15.08
N GLY A 86 8.02 1.07 16.21
CA GLY A 86 9.01 0.57 17.17
C GLY A 86 9.90 -0.57 16.64
N THR A 87 9.58 -1.16 15.47
CA THR A 87 10.19 -2.41 14.98
C THR A 87 10.71 -2.33 13.53
N ILE A 88 10.65 -1.16 12.87
CA ILE A 88 10.76 -1.01 11.40
C ILE A 88 12.14 -1.34 10.81
N ALA A 89 13.23 -1.32 11.59
CA ALA A 89 14.56 -1.59 11.03
C ALA A 89 14.69 -2.99 10.36
N ALA A 90 13.87 -3.96 10.73
CA ALA A 90 14.02 -5.35 10.28
C ALA A 90 13.21 -5.74 9.03
N THR A 91 12.15 -5.01 8.64
CA THR A 91 11.15 -5.53 7.68
C THR A 91 11.37 -5.17 6.21
N LEU A 92 12.20 -4.16 5.90
CA LEU A 92 12.56 -3.84 4.50
C LEU A 92 13.31 -4.98 3.79
N VAL A 93 13.95 -5.87 4.55
CA VAL A 93 14.74 -7.01 4.04
C VAL A 93 13.87 -8.14 3.46
N TRP A 94 12.59 -8.23 3.85
CA TRP A 94 11.77 -9.44 3.58
C TRP A 94 10.83 -9.32 2.36
N TRP A 95 10.80 -8.19 1.66
CA TRP A 95 9.89 -8.00 0.53
C TRP A 95 10.35 -8.65 -0.78
N GLY A 96 11.67 -8.87 -0.90
CA GLY A 96 12.34 -9.39 -2.10
C GLY A 96 12.88 -10.82 -1.97
N ARG A 97 12.48 -11.58 -0.94
CA ARG A 97 12.67 -13.03 -0.89
C ARG A 97 11.37 -13.76 -1.21
#